data_AF-A0A9D4VDW8-F1
#
_entry.id   AF-A0A9D4VDW8-F1
#
_cell.length_a   1.000
_cell.length_b   1.000
_cell.length_c   1.000
_cell.angle_alpha   90.00
_cell.angle_beta   90.00
_cell.angle_gamma   90.00
#
_symmetry.space_group_name_H-M   'P 1'
#
loop_
_entity.id
_entity.type
_entity.pdbx_description
1 polymer ?
#
loop_
_entity_poly.entity_id
_entity_poly.type
_entity_poly.pdbx_seq_one_letter_code
_entity_poly.pdbx_strand_id
1 'polypeptide(L)'
;MGGSRAVVVAAVVMMMLLCVASADVCDNTRRQITACQSYGLGLVTRPSPQCCGQVTQLSRQTQGNTPLRRQICNCFQGYIKLLGAQRFNSLLSICQVKLGYTISANTKCSQIR
;
A
#
# COMPACT_ATOMS: atom_id res chain seq x y z
N MET A 1 36.54 17.54 -15.00
CA MET A 1 35.93 17.31 -13.67
C MET A 1 34.45 17.73 -13.73
N GLY A 2 33.54 16.86 -14.19
CA GLY A 2 32.12 17.23 -14.39
C GLY A 2 31.10 16.11 -14.14
N GLY A 3 31.54 14.85 -14.06
CA GLY A 3 30.65 13.70 -13.91
C GLY A 3 29.99 13.59 -12.53
N SER A 4 30.67 13.95 -11.45
CA SER A 4 30.15 13.76 -10.08
C SER A 4 28.92 14.62 -9.79
N ARG A 5 28.88 15.85 -10.30
CA ARG A 5 27.75 16.78 -10.09
C ARG A 5 26.53 16.34 -10.89
N ALA A 6 26.73 15.88 -12.13
CA ALA A 6 25.66 15.34 -12.97
C ALA A 6 25.07 14.04 -12.42
N VAL A 7 25.90 13.13 -11.90
CA VAL A 7 25.46 11.86 -11.30
C VAL A 7 24.66 12.10 -10.01
N VAL A 8 25.10 13.03 -9.15
CA VAL A 8 24.37 13.38 -7.93
C VAL A 8 23.02 14.03 -8.26
N VAL A 9 22.97 14.94 -9.24
CA VAL A 9 21.71 15.56 -9.68
C VAL A 9 20.75 14.53 -10.28
N ALA A 10 21.23 13.62 -11.14
CA ALA A 10 20.42 12.56 -11.71
C ALA A 10 19.87 11.60 -10.64
N ALA A 11 20.70 11.22 -9.67
CA ALA A 11 20.27 10.39 -8.54
C ALA A 11 19.20 11.08 -7.71
N VAL A 12 19.42 12.34 -7.30
CA VAL A 12 18.47 13.11 -6.48
C VAL A 12 17.13 13.30 -7.22
N VAL A 13 17.16 13.61 -8.51
CA VAL A 13 15.93 13.73 -9.33
C VAL A 13 15.20 12.38 -9.43
N MET A 14 15.92 11.28 -9.60
CA MET A 14 15.32 9.94 -9.66
C MET A 14 14.72 9.52 -8.31
N MET A 15 15.39 9.85 -7.19
CA MET A 15 14.84 9.65 -5.84
C MET A 15 13.62 10.53 -5.57
N MET A 16 13.60 11.77 -6.03
CA MET A 16 12.43 12.66 -5.94
C MET A 16 11.23 12.13 -6.74
N LEU A 17 11.46 11.63 -7.96
CA LEU A 17 10.43 11.04 -8.80
C LEU A 17 9.82 9.77 -8.17
N LEU A 18 10.64 8.94 -7.52
CA LEU A 18 10.18 7.77 -6.78
C LEU A 18 9.32 8.14 -5.55
N CYS A 19 9.67 9.23 -4.86
CA CYS A 19 8.87 9.78 -3.76
C CYS A 19 7.53 10.34 -4.25
N VAL A 20 7.50 11.08 -5.35
CA VAL A 20 6.26 11.64 -5.93
C VAL A 20 5.32 10.54 -6.42
N ALA A 21 5.85 9.53 -7.11
CA ALA A 21 5.09 8.38 -7.57
C ALA A 21 4.50 7.59 -6.39
N SER A 22 5.25 7.48 -5.28
CA SER A 22 4.75 6.83 -4.08
C SER A 22 3.60 7.61 -3.42
N ALA A 23 3.66 8.95 -3.40
CA ALA A 23 2.62 9.78 -2.81
C ALA A 23 1.31 9.67 -3.61
N ASP A 24 1.40 9.71 -4.95
CA ASP A 24 0.24 9.55 -5.84
C ASP A 24 -0.37 8.14 -5.72
N VAL A 25 0.48 7.11 -5.70
CA VAL A 25 0.05 5.72 -5.46
C VAL A 25 -0.62 5.58 -4.08
N CYS A 26 -0.10 6.22 -3.04
CA CYS A 26 -0.71 6.20 -1.71
C CYS A 26 -2.05 6.93 -1.66
N ASP A 27 -2.16 8.09 -2.31
CA ASP A 27 -3.42 8.84 -2.39
C ASP A 27 -4.48 8.06 -3.18
N ASN A 28 -4.10 7.50 -4.32
CA ASN A 28 -4.98 6.63 -5.10
C ASN A 28 -5.41 5.38 -4.30
N THR A 29 -4.47 4.72 -3.61
CA THR A 29 -4.77 3.57 -2.73
C THR A 29 -5.74 3.98 -1.63
N ARG A 30 -5.52 5.14 -0.99
CA ARG A 30 -6.40 5.72 0.03
C ARG A 30 -7.81 5.95 -0.49
N ARG A 31 -7.95 6.53 -1.69
CA ARG A 31 -9.24 6.75 -2.34
C ARG A 31 -9.96 5.44 -2.64
N GLN A 32 -9.26 4.43 -3.17
CA GLN A 32 -9.84 3.12 -3.45
C GLN A 32 -10.38 2.44 -2.19
N ILE A 33 -9.64 2.51 -1.07
CA ILE A 33 -10.05 1.87 0.19
C ILE A 33 -10.93 2.75 1.08
N THR A 34 -11.42 3.91 0.61
CA THR A 34 -12.25 4.80 1.43
C THR A 34 -13.53 4.09 1.90
N ALA A 35 -14.09 3.20 1.08
CA ALA A 35 -15.22 2.34 1.45
C ALA A 35 -14.92 1.37 2.62
N CYS A 36 -13.65 1.15 2.96
CA CYS A 36 -13.22 0.28 4.07
C CYS A 36 -13.04 1.03 5.39
N GLN A 37 -13.13 2.36 5.40
CA GLN A 37 -12.79 3.19 6.55
C GLN A 37 -13.67 2.86 7.77
N SER A 38 -14.98 2.72 7.60
CA SER A 38 -15.91 2.41 8.70
C SER A 38 -15.55 1.09 9.40
N TYR A 39 -15.14 0.08 8.63
CA TYR A 39 -14.69 -1.20 9.18
C TYR A 39 -13.31 -1.08 9.84
N GLY A 40 -12.39 -0.35 9.21
CA GLY A 40 -11.07 -0.09 9.74
C GLY A 40 -11.12 0.61 11.10
N LEU A 41 -11.99 1.61 11.24
CA LEU A 41 -12.21 2.36 12.49
C LEU A 41 -13.04 1.59 13.53
N GLY A 42 -13.60 0.45 13.15
CA GLY A 42 -14.44 -0.36 14.04
C GLY A 42 -15.84 0.15 14.29
N LEU A 43 -16.31 1.08 13.45
CA LEU A 43 -17.71 1.54 13.45
C LEU A 43 -18.67 0.45 12.97
N VAL A 44 -18.16 -0.52 12.20
CA VAL A 44 -18.90 -1.70 11.76
C VAL A 44 -18.09 -2.98 12.02
N THR A 45 -18.80 -4.09 12.18
CA THR A 45 -18.21 -5.42 12.44
C THR A 45 -17.81 -6.16 11.17
N ARG A 46 -18.34 -5.76 10.00
CA ARG A 46 -18.00 -6.36 8.70
C ARG A 46 -17.78 -5.29 7.62
N PRO A 47 -16.83 -5.52 6.69
CA PRO A 47 -16.64 -4.65 5.54
C PRO A 47 -17.83 -4.72 4.58
N SER A 48 -18.07 -3.62 3.86
CA SER A 48 -19.07 -3.58 2.79
C SER A 48 -18.61 -4.40 1.57
N PRO A 49 -19.53 -4.87 0.71
CA PRO A 49 -19.17 -5.51 -0.56
C PRO A 49 -18.29 -4.60 -1.43
N GLN A 50 -18.56 -3.29 -1.42
CA GLN A 50 -17.76 -2.30 -2.13
C GLN A 50 -16.32 -2.25 -1.61
N CYS A 51 -16.12 -2.27 -0.28
CA CYS A 51 -14.78 -2.36 0.30
C CYS A 51 -14.05 -3.63 -0.17
N CYS A 52 -14.69 -4.79 -0.11
CA CYS A 52 -14.05 -6.04 -0.55
C CYS A 52 -13.73 -6.03 -2.06
N GLY A 53 -14.59 -5.45 -2.89
CA GLY A 53 -14.33 -5.26 -4.32
C GLY A 53 -13.08 -4.42 -4.58
N GLN A 54 -12.91 -3.31 -3.85
CA GLN A 54 -11.75 -2.43 -3.98
C GLN A 54 -10.45 -3.10 -3.51
N VAL A 55 -10.46 -3.79 -2.37
CA VAL A 55 -9.28 -4.52 -1.87
C VAL A 55 -8.90 -5.66 -2.82
N THR A 56 -9.88 -6.35 -3.40
CA THR A 56 -9.65 -7.40 -4.40
C THR A 56 -9.05 -6.82 -5.68
N GLN A 57 -9.58 -5.68 -6.15
CA GLN A 57 -9.07 -5.00 -7.33
C GLN A 57 -7.62 -4.56 -7.13
N LEU A 58 -7.30 -3.98 -5.98
CA LEU A 58 -5.94 -3.59 -5.62
C LEU A 58 -5.01 -4.80 -5.60
N SER A 59 -5.45 -5.93 -5.04
CA SER A 59 -4.69 -7.18 -5.07
C SER A 59 -4.39 -7.62 -6.51
N ARG A 60 -5.36 -7.55 -7.42
CA ARG A 60 -5.18 -7.89 -8.84
C ARG A 60 -4.21 -6.95 -9.55
N GLN A 61 -4.31 -5.64 -9.31
CA GLN A 61 -3.41 -4.62 -9.88
C GLN A 61 -1.95 -4.84 -9.50
N THR A 62 -1.71 -5.42 -8.32
CA THR A 62 -0.36 -5.70 -7.84
C THR A 62 0.22 -7.03 -8.31
N GLN A 63 -0.56 -7.87 -9.00
CA GLN A 63 -0.07 -9.16 -9.48
C GLN A 63 1.03 -8.96 -10.53
N GLY A 64 2.19 -9.58 -10.31
CA GLY A 64 3.35 -9.46 -11.21
C GLY A 64 4.07 -8.11 -11.16
N ASN A 65 3.64 -7.17 -10.30
CA ASN A 65 4.23 -5.83 -10.20
C ASN A 65 4.88 -5.63 -8.82
N THR A 66 6.10 -6.16 -8.65
CA THR A 66 6.90 -6.00 -7.44
C THR A 66 7.07 -4.54 -7.00
N PRO A 67 7.47 -3.58 -7.87
CA PRO A 67 7.64 -2.19 -7.42
C PRO A 67 6.33 -1.59 -6.89
N LEU A 68 5.20 -1.86 -7.54
CA LEU A 68 3.89 -1.39 -7.07
C LEU A 68 3.49 -2.05 -5.74
N ARG A 69 3.75 -3.36 -5.56
CA ARG A 69 3.54 -4.06 -4.27
C ARG A 69 4.30 -3.40 -3.14
N ARG A 70 5.56 -3.02 -3.38
CA ARG A 70 6.40 -2.34 -2.38
C ARG A 70 5.85 -0.96 -2.06
N GLN A 71 5.47 -0.18 -3.07
CA GLN A 71 4.87 1.15 -2.86
C GLN A 71 3.59 1.06 -2.03
N ILE A 72 2.65 0.21 -2.43
CA ILE A 72 1.38 0.00 -1.73
C ILE A 72 1.61 -0.52 -0.30
N CYS A 73 2.59 -1.40 -0.08
CA CYS A 73 2.98 -1.82 1.28
C CYS A 73 3.40 -0.63 2.15
N ASN A 74 4.25 0.26 1.64
CA ASN A 74 4.68 1.45 2.39
C ASN A 74 3.47 2.36 2.72
N CYS A 75 2.53 2.51 1.78
CA CYS A 75 1.27 3.23 2.03
C CYS A 75 0.47 2.58 3.16
N PHE A 76 0.30 1.24 3.13
CA PHE A 76 -0.48 0.51 4.13
C PHE A 76 0.15 0.48 5.52
N GLN A 77 1.47 0.61 5.67
CA GLN A 77 2.08 0.67 7.00
C GLN A 77 1.51 1.84 7.84
N GLY A 78 1.29 3.00 7.24
CA GLY A 78 0.65 4.14 7.91
C GLY A 78 -0.79 3.81 8.33
N TYR A 79 -1.55 3.16 7.46
CA TYR A 79 -2.90 2.70 7.75
C TYR A 79 -2.97 1.65 8.86
N ILE A 80 -2.07 0.67 8.84
CA ILE A 80 -2.05 -0.41 9.83
C ILE A 80 -1.70 0.15 11.22
N LYS A 81 -0.84 1.16 11.30
CA LYS A 81 -0.56 1.86 12.56
C LYS A 81 -1.80 2.55 13.13
N LEU A 82 -2.68 3.06 12.27
CA LEU A 82 -3.92 3.75 12.67
C LEU A 82 -5.07 2.79 12.98
N LEU A 83 -5.23 1.72 12.20
CA LEU A 83 -6.38 0.81 12.27
C LEU A 83 -6.11 -0.47 13.10
N GLY A 84 -4.84 -0.75 13.38
CA GLY A 84 -4.39 -1.99 14.00
C GLY A 84 -4.24 -3.14 13.00
N ALA A 85 -3.12 -3.88 13.12
CA ALA A 85 -2.79 -5.00 12.22
C ALA A 85 -3.85 -6.11 12.21
N GLN A 86 -4.53 -6.33 13.34
CA GLN A 86 -5.58 -7.34 13.45
C GLN A 86 -6.78 -7.04 12.55
N ARG A 87 -7.27 -5.79 12.53
CA ARG A 87 -8.40 -5.41 11.68
C ARG A 87 -8.04 -5.50 10.20
N PHE A 88 -6.84 -5.09 9.83
CA PHE A 88 -6.36 -5.22 8.45
C PHE A 88 -6.29 -6.69 8.00
N ASN A 89 -5.73 -7.58 8.82
CA ASN A 89 -5.69 -9.01 8.48
C ASN A 89 -7.10 -9.64 8.44
N SER A 90 -7.98 -9.26 9.36
CA SER A 90 -9.38 -9.67 9.32
C SER A 90 -10.09 -9.18 8.06
N LEU A 91 -9.80 -7.95 7.59
CA LEU A 91 -10.34 -7.43 6.32
C LEU A 91 -9.96 -8.33 5.15
N LEU A 92 -8.67 -8.67 5.03
CA LEU A 92 -8.18 -9.53 3.97
C LEU A 92 -8.82 -10.92 4.03
N SER A 93 -8.95 -11.49 5.22
CA SER A 93 -9.58 -12.79 5.43
C SER A 93 -11.07 -12.78 5.05
N ILE A 94 -11.83 -11.78 5.50
CA ILE A 94 -13.27 -11.64 5.21
C ILE A 94 -13.50 -11.42 3.71
N CYS A 95 -12.69 -10.58 3.07
CA CYS A 95 -12.78 -10.30 1.64
C CYS A 95 -12.11 -11.38 0.77
N GLN A 96 -11.59 -12.46 1.37
CA GLN A 96 -10.90 -13.56 0.69
C GLN A 96 -9.73 -13.14 -0.20
N VAL A 97 -9.03 -12.05 0.17
CA VAL A 97 -7.91 -11.51 -0.57
C VAL A 97 -6.61 -12.17 -0.13
N LYS A 98 -5.90 -12.79 -1.06
CA LYS A 98 -4.58 -13.40 -0.83
C LYS A 98 -3.49 -12.51 -1.39
N LEU A 99 -2.84 -11.74 -0.53
CA LEU A 99 -1.68 -10.93 -0.92
C LEU A 99 -0.43 -11.77 -1.14
N GLY A 100 -0.39 -13.02 -0.65
CA GLY A 100 0.80 -13.89 -0.71
C GLY A 100 1.91 -13.51 0.27
N TYR A 101 1.68 -12.48 1.10
CA TYR A 101 2.53 -12.05 2.20
C TYR A 101 1.69 -11.34 3.27
N THR A 102 2.18 -11.33 4.51
CA THR A 102 1.53 -10.64 5.63
C THR A 102 2.05 -9.20 5.74
N ILE A 103 1.13 -8.23 5.77
CA ILE A 103 1.47 -6.83 6.01
C ILE A 103 1.12 -6.48 7.45
N SER A 104 2.12 -5.96 8.16
CA SER A 104 2.05 -5.47 9.52
C SER A 104 2.72 -4.09 9.57
N ALA A 105 2.54 -3.36 10.68
CA ALA A 105 3.17 -2.04 10.88
C ALA A 105 4.71 -2.07 10.72
N ASN A 106 5.35 -3.22 10.90
CA ASN A 106 6.80 -3.43 10.82
C ASN A 106 7.23 -4.26 9.60
N THR A 107 6.35 -4.55 8.64
CA THR A 107 6.72 -5.30 7.44
C THR A 107 7.79 -4.54 6.66
N LYS A 108 8.92 -5.20 6.37
CA LYS A 108 9.98 -4.64 5.51
C LYS A 108 9.51 -4.66 4.05
N CYS A 109 8.83 -3.60 3.63
CA CYS A 109 8.24 -3.51 2.28
C CYS A 109 9.27 -3.70 1.17
N SER A 110 10.54 -3.36 1.39
CA SER A 110 11.65 -3.60 0.45
C SER A 110 11.90 -5.07 0.13
N GLN A 111 11.46 -6.01 0.99
CA GLN A 111 11.68 -7.45 0.81
C GLN A 111 10.52 -8.16 0.09
N ILE A 112 9.43 -7.45 -0.24
CA ILE A 112 8.33 -8.03 -1.01
C ILE A 112 8.78 -8.31 -2.44
N ARG A 113 8.38 -9.48 -2.96
CA ARG A 113 8.58 -9.93 -4.33
C ARG A 113 7.28 -9.87 -5.10
#